data_AF-A0A1M7PG11-F1
#
_entry.id   AF-A0A1M7PG11-F1
#
_cell.length_a   1.000
_cell.length_b   1.000
_cell.length_c   1.000
_cell.angle_alpha   90.00
_cell.angle_beta   90.00
_cell.angle_gamma   90.00
#
_symmetry.space_group_name_H-M   'P 1'
#
loop_
_entity.id
_entity.type
_entity.pdbx_description
1 polymer ?
#
loop_
_entity_poly.entity_id
_entity_poly.type
_entity_poly.pdbx_seq_one_letter_code
_entity_poly.pdbx_strand_id
1 'polypeptide(L)'
;MQETIYCCRIPLAKPLPSSGSPLMSTQHKDRSKSALRLKRALGRLAGSLESMAATLLIALLLLQLLVVALRYVFSYGTPWALDLLTYLFFLATIAPAPALLIADGSVRVDVFYARWSDSRRALADRFALLFLLLPAMIWASWVSLPETVSAFRVLEASPSVGGLPGYFLLKGAMTAFFMSLALTALVLGLKRQPYSPEKP
;
A
#
# COMPACT_ATOMS: atom_id res chain seq x y z
N MET A 1 -13.38 6.05 -28.10
CA MET A 1 -12.01 5.61 -27.78
C MET A 1 -11.71 5.94 -26.30
N GLN A 2 -12.51 5.41 -25.36
CA GLN A 2 -12.49 5.82 -23.94
C GLN A 2 -13.01 4.75 -22.94
N GLU A 3 -13.00 3.47 -23.30
CA GLU A 3 -13.58 2.38 -22.47
C GLU A 3 -12.56 1.23 -22.33
N THR A 4 -11.52 1.38 -21.50
CA THR A 4 -10.58 0.25 -21.24
C THR A 4 -9.94 0.23 -19.85
N ILE A 5 -10.38 1.04 -18.87
CA ILE A 5 -9.71 1.13 -17.55
C ILE A 5 -10.52 0.53 -16.37
N TYR A 6 -11.76 0.07 -16.56
CA TYR A 6 -12.58 -0.47 -15.46
C TYR A 6 -12.85 -1.99 -15.51
N CYS A 7 -11.96 -2.79 -16.12
CA CYS A 7 -12.18 -4.25 -16.27
C CYS A 7 -11.57 -5.12 -15.15
N CYS A 8 -11.38 -4.61 -13.93
CA CYS A 8 -11.10 -5.47 -12.77
C CYS A 8 -12.40 -5.82 -12.04
N ARG A 9 -13.23 -6.60 -12.72
CA ARG A 9 -14.46 -7.18 -12.17
C ARG A 9 -14.06 -8.31 -11.23
N ILE A 10 -14.05 -8.02 -9.93
CA ILE A 10 -13.87 -8.99 -8.84
C ILE A 10 -14.79 -10.21 -9.12
N PRO A 11 -14.26 -11.43 -9.33
CA PRO A 11 -15.10 -12.61 -9.44
C PRO A 11 -15.68 -12.90 -8.05
N LEU A 12 -16.98 -12.67 -7.93
CA LEU A 12 -17.82 -13.09 -6.81
C LEU A 12 -17.61 -14.59 -6.57
N ALA A 13 -17.18 -14.93 -5.35
CA ALA A 13 -17.02 -16.30 -4.88
C ALA A 13 -18.31 -17.13 -5.11
N LYS A 14 -18.15 -18.35 -5.65
CA LYS A 14 -19.23 -19.36 -5.74
C LYS A 14 -19.85 -19.59 -4.35
N PRO A 15 -21.19 -19.71 -4.24
CA PRO A 15 -21.83 -20.05 -2.97
C PRO A 15 -21.54 -21.52 -2.59
N LEU A 16 -21.12 -21.74 -1.34
CA LEU A 16 -20.99 -23.07 -0.73
C LEU A 16 -22.37 -23.62 -0.33
N PRO A 17 -22.57 -24.95 -0.35
CA PRO A 17 -23.86 -25.58 -0.06
C PRO A 17 -24.27 -25.43 1.41
N SER A 18 -25.57 -25.20 1.59
CA SER A 18 -26.27 -25.04 2.87
C SER A 18 -26.36 -26.35 3.65
N SER A 19 -25.93 -26.33 4.92
CA SER A 19 -26.33 -27.31 5.94
C SER A 19 -26.80 -26.55 7.18
N GLY A 20 -28.02 -26.87 7.62
CA GLY A 20 -28.79 -26.08 8.56
C GLY A 20 -28.39 -26.22 10.03
N SER A 21 -28.58 -25.13 10.78
CA SER A 21 -28.94 -25.17 12.20
C SER A 21 -29.61 -23.81 12.59
N PRO A 22 -30.83 -23.78 13.18
CA PRO A 22 -31.61 -22.54 13.29
C PRO A 22 -31.43 -21.71 14.57
N LEU A 23 -30.37 -21.85 15.36
CA LEU A 23 -30.26 -21.16 16.67
C LEU A 23 -28.90 -20.48 16.92
N MET A 24 -28.36 -19.75 15.93
CA MET A 24 -27.17 -18.88 16.11
C MET A 24 -27.01 -17.77 15.05
N SER A 25 -28.12 -17.24 14.51
CA SER A 25 -28.14 -16.51 13.22
C SER A 25 -28.07 -14.97 13.29
N THR A 26 -28.11 -14.35 14.48
CA THR A 26 -28.12 -12.87 14.60
C THR A 26 -26.70 -12.27 14.76
N GLN A 27 -25.81 -12.91 15.53
CA GLN A 27 -24.44 -12.46 15.74
C GLN A 27 -23.55 -12.55 14.48
N HIS A 28 -23.79 -13.53 13.60
CA HIS A 28 -22.99 -13.71 12.38
C HIS A 28 -23.33 -12.69 11.28
N LYS A 29 -24.56 -12.14 11.29
CA LYS A 29 -25.05 -11.19 10.28
C LYS A 29 -24.50 -9.78 10.50
N ASP A 30 -24.37 -9.34 11.75
CA ASP A 30 -23.78 -8.02 12.07
C ASP A 30 -22.26 -8.00 11.95
N ARG A 31 -21.56 -9.09 12.32
CA ARG A 31 -20.11 -9.24 12.09
C ARG A 31 -19.74 -9.22 10.59
N SER A 32 -20.65 -9.70 9.73
CA SER A 32 -20.47 -9.71 8.27
C SER A 32 -20.63 -8.32 7.64
N LYS A 33 -21.59 -7.52 8.12
CA LYS A 33 -21.83 -6.15 7.62
C LYS A 33 -20.69 -5.19 7.95
N SER A 34 -20.17 -5.22 9.18
CA SER A 34 -19.04 -4.38 9.60
C SER A 34 -17.75 -4.77 8.86
N ALA A 35 -17.48 -6.06 8.72
CA ALA A 35 -16.35 -6.57 7.93
C ALA A 35 -16.45 -6.17 6.44
N LEU A 36 -17.66 -6.17 5.87
CA LEU A 36 -17.88 -5.77 4.48
C LEU A 36 -17.70 -4.25 4.28
N ARG A 37 -18.14 -3.44 5.25
CA ARG A 37 -17.93 -1.98 5.23
C ARG A 37 -16.45 -1.62 5.30
N LEU A 38 -15.69 -2.27 6.18
CA LEU A 38 -14.25 -2.09 6.30
C LEU A 38 -13.53 -2.46 4.99
N LYS A 39 -13.88 -3.58 4.37
CA LYS A 39 -13.32 -3.99 3.07
C LYS A 39 -13.58 -2.97 1.96
N ARG A 40 -14.80 -2.44 1.88
CA ARG A 40 -15.14 -1.41 0.89
C ARG A 40 -14.45 -0.08 1.18
N ALA A 41 -14.19 0.24 2.45
CA ALA A 41 -13.44 1.43 2.83
C ALA A 41 -11.97 1.28 2.44
N LEU A 42 -11.33 0.16 2.81
CA LEU A 42 -9.95 -0.17 2.44
C LEU A 42 -9.78 -0.22 0.92
N GLY A 43 -10.68 -0.89 0.20
CA GLY A 43 -10.62 -0.95 -1.27
C GLY A 43 -10.77 0.42 -1.94
N ARG A 44 -11.61 1.31 -1.40
CA ARG A 44 -11.73 2.69 -1.92
C ARG A 44 -10.48 3.51 -1.64
N LEU A 45 -9.95 3.45 -0.41
CA LEU A 45 -8.71 4.14 -0.06
C LEU A 45 -7.55 3.65 -0.90
N ALA A 46 -7.41 2.34 -1.05
CA ALA A 46 -6.40 1.71 -1.90
C ALA A 46 -6.48 2.21 -3.36
N GLY A 47 -7.66 2.17 -3.97
CA GLY A 47 -7.83 2.66 -5.34
C GLY A 47 -7.58 4.16 -5.50
N SER A 48 -7.96 4.97 -4.50
CA SER A 48 -7.63 6.41 -4.50
C SER A 48 -6.11 6.65 -4.40
N LEU A 49 -5.41 5.89 -3.56
CA LEU A 49 -3.96 5.99 -3.41
C LEU A 49 -3.21 5.57 -4.68
N GLU A 50 -3.67 4.53 -5.38
CA GLU A 50 -3.12 4.12 -6.68
C GLU A 50 -3.30 5.22 -7.74
N SER A 51 -4.49 5.80 -7.85
CA SER A 51 -4.74 6.89 -8.80
C SER A 51 -3.90 8.12 -8.48
N MET A 52 -3.76 8.47 -7.19
CA MET A 52 -2.90 9.56 -6.75
C MET A 52 -1.43 9.29 -7.10
N ALA A 53 -0.95 8.07 -6.85
CA ALA A 53 0.41 7.65 -7.17
C ALA A 53 0.70 7.77 -8.67
N ALA A 54 -0.21 7.32 -9.52
CA ALA A 54 -0.06 7.43 -10.98
C ALA A 54 0.05 8.90 -11.43
N THR A 55 -0.79 9.79 -10.92
CA THR A 55 -0.71 11.22 -11.21
C THR A 55 0.59 11.84 -10.70
N LEU A 56 1.03 11.48 -9.49
CA LEU A 56 2.29 11.95 -8.90
C LEU A 56 3.50 11.48 -9.70
N LEU A 57 3.52 10.25 -10.21
CA LEU A 57 4.61 9.72 -11.04
C LEU A 57 4.73 10.49 -12.36
N ILE A 58 3.61 10.81 -13.01
CA ILE A 58 3.62 11.62 -14.24
C ILE A 58 4.16 13.02 -13.93
N ALA A 59 3.68 13.65 -12.86
CA ALA A 59 4.15 14.96 -12.44
C ALA A 59 5.65 14.95 -12.09
N LEU A 60 6.11 13.93 -11.37
CA LEU A 60 7.52 13.71 -11.05
C LEU A 60 8.37 13.60 -12.30
N LEU A 61 7.95 12.80 -13.30
CA LEU A 61 8.69 12.61 -14.54
C LEU A 61 8.84 13.92 -15.32
N LEU A 62 7.75 14.69 -15.45
CA LEU A 62 7.79 16.00 -16.10
C LEU A 62 8.69 16.98 -15.35
N LEU A 63 8.59 17.02 -14.02
CA LEU A 63 9.43 17.89 -13.19
C LEU A 63 10.90 17.49 -13.26
N GLN A 64 11.21 16.19 -13.28
CA GLN A 64 12.57 15.67 -13.43
C GLN A 64 13.18 16.06 -14.77
N LEU A 65 12.42 15.97 -15.86
CA LEU A 65 12.86 16.43 -17.17
C LEU A 65 13.12 17.93 -17.17
N LEU A 66 12.23 18.72 -16.56
CA LEU A 66 12.39 20.16 -16.43
C LEU A 66 13.66 20.51 -15.65
N VAL A 67 13.88 19.90 -14.49
CA VAL A 67 15.06 20.16 -13.65
C VAL A 67 16.36 19.79 -14.37
N VAL A 68 16.37 18.68 -15.10
CA VAL A 68 17.52 18.27 -15.92
C VAL A 68 17.76 19.28 -17.05
N ALA A 69 16.71 19.74 -17.74
CA ALA A 69 16.83 20.75 -18.78
C ALA A 69 17.37 22.09 -18.24
N LEU A 70 16.83 22.60 -17.12
CA LEU A 70 17.35 23.83 -16.49
C LEU A 70 18.82 23.68 -16.08
N ARG A 71 19.19 22.52 -15.54
CA ARG A 71 20.55 22.28 -15.05
C ARG A 71 21.57 22.19 -16.17
N TYR A 72 21.26 21.49 -17.26
CA TYR A 72 22.24 21.24 -18.32
C TYR A 72 22.19 22.25 -19.47
N VAL A 73 21.02 22.80 -19.79
CA VAL A 73 20.87 23.78 -20.87
C VAL A 73 21.09 25.20 -20.37
N PHE A 74 20.51 25.54 -19.21
CA PHE A 74 20.53 26.89 -18.65
C PHE A 74 21.55 27.06 -17.52
N SER A 75 22.29 26.00 -17.16
CA SER A 75 23.22 25.98 -16.02
C SER A 75 22.59 26.44 -14.70
N TYR A 76 21.27 26.29 -14.55
CA TYR A 76 20.50 26.69 -13.39
C TYR A 76 20.10 25.46 -12.57
N GLY A 77 20.55 25.37 -11.32
CA GLY A 77 20.23 24.26 -10.43
C GLY A 77 20.00 24.75 -9.02
N THR A 78 18.87 24.37 -8.44
CA THR A 78 18.50 24.76 -7.07
C THR A 78 18.31 23.53 -6.17
N PRO A 79 18.78 23.56 -4.91
CA PRO A 79 18.60 22.46 -3.96
C PRO A 79 17.12 22.11 -3.70
N TRP A 80 16.25 23.12 -3.57
CA TRP A 80 14.82 22.91 -3.34
C TRP A 80 14.12 22.09 -4.43
N ALA A 81 14.58 22.18 -5.68
CA ALA A 81 14.00 21.41 -6.78
C ALA A 81 14.31 19.92 -6.61
N LEU A 82 15.55 19.58 -6.25
CA LEU A 82 15.96 18.19 -6.00
C LEU A 82 15.24 17.60 -4.78
N ASP A 83 15.03 18.40 -3.74
CA ASP A 83 14.24 17.98 -2.57
C ASP A 83 12.79 17.70 -2.96
N LEU A 84 12.17 18.57 -3.77
CA LEU A 84 10.80 18.38 -4.25
C LEU A 84 10.66 17.08 -5.05
N LEU A 85 11.61 16.79 -5.94
CA LEU A 85 11.65 15.52 -6.67
C LEU A 85 11.73 14.32 -5.72
N THR A 86 12.58 14.42 -4.71
CA THR A 86 12.75 13.36 -3.70
C THR A 86 11.45 13.13 -2.93
N TYR A 87 10.75 14.21 -2.55
CA TYR A 87 9.48 14.13 -1.83
C TYR A 87 8.39 13.50 -2.70
N LEU A 88 8.27 13.92 -3.97
CA LEU A 88 7.31 13.37 -4.91
C LEU A 88 7.59 11.89 -5.22
N PHE A 89 8.85 11.52 -5.45
CA PHE A 89 9.25 10.13 -5.68
C PHE A 89 8.90 9.22 -4.51
N PHE A 90 9.21 9.68 -3.30
CA PHE A 90 8.87 8.94 -2.10
C PHE A 90 7.36 8.73 -1.97
N LEU A 91 6.55 9.80 -2.06
CA LEU A 91 5.09 9.71 -1.95
C LEU A 91 4.48 8.81 -3.04
N ALA A 92 4.97 8.95 -4.27
CA ALA A 92 4.48 8.19 -5.42
C ALA A 92 4.79 6.69 -5.31
N THR A 93 5.88 6.31 -4.64
CA THR A 93 6.29 4.90 -4.49
C THR A 93 5.66 4.21 -3.28
N ILE A 94 5.45 4.92 -2.17
CA ILE A 94 4.83 4.33 -0.97
C ILE A 94 3.30 4.26 -1.06
N ALA A 95 2.66 5.21 -1.74
CA ALA A 95 1.20 5.29 -1.80
C ALA A 95 0.50 4.03 -2.37
N PRO A 96 0.96 3.40 -3.47
CA PRO A 96 0.26 2.24 -4.05
C PRO A 96 0.55 0.92 -3.33
N ALA A 97 1.58 0.84 -2.48
CA ALA A 97 2.01 -0.43 -1.89
C ALA A 97 0.95 -1.18 -1.05
N PRO A 98 0.07 -0.53 -0.26
CA PRO A 98 -1.01 -1.24 0.43
C PRO A 98 -2.05 -1.81 -0.55
N ALA A 99 -2.30 -1.12 -1.65
CA ALA A 99 -3.21 -1.57 -2.69
C ALA A 99 -2.64 -2.78 -3.44
N LEU A 100 -1.34 -2.76 -3.74
CA LEU A 100 -0.61 -3.89 -4.32
C LEU A 100 -0.67 -5.14 -3.42
N LEU A 101 -0.57 -4.95 -2.10
CA LEU A 101 -0.69 -6.05 -1.13
C LEU A 101 -2.10 -6.64 -1.10
N ILE A 102 -3.15 -5.82 -1.26
CA ILE A 102 -4.55 -6.29 -1.36
C ILE A 102 -4.79 -7.02 -2.69
N ALA A 103 -4.18 -6.55 -3.77
CA ALA A 103 -4.29 -7.13 -5.10
C ALA A 103 -3.48 -8.42 -5.28
N ASP A 104 -2.78 -8.89 -4.24
CA ASP A 104 -1.89 -10.06 -4.30
C ASP A 104 -0.79 -9.93 -5.38
N GLY A 105 -0.51 -8.71 -5.87
CA GLY A 105 0.46 -8.41 -6.93
C GLY A 105 1.90 -8.28 -6.44
N SER A 106 2.18 -8.68 -5.20
CA SER A 106 3.55 -8.77 -4.70
C SER A 106 4.24 -9.94 -5.41
N VAL A 107 5.45 -9.72 -5.93
CA VAL A 107 6.22 -10.75 -6.64
C VAL A 107 6.38 -11.97 -5.72
N ARG A 108 5.69 -13.05 -6.07
CA ARG A 108 5.82 -14.34 -5.38
C ARG A 108 7.10 -14.98 -5.89
N VAL A 109 7.86 -15.59 -4.99
CA VAL A 109 9.08 -16.32 -5.38
C VAL A 109 8.65 -17.68 -5.93
N ASP A 110 8.31 -17.72 -7.22
CA ASP A 110 7.68 -18.87 -7.90
C ASP A 110 8.45 -20.20 -7.74
N VAL A 111 9.76 -20.15 -7.45
CA VAL A 111 10.62 -21.31 -7.20
C VAL A 111 10.12 -22.17 -6.03
N PHE A 112 9.58 -21.57 -4.97
CA PHE A 112 9.08 -22.32 -3.81
C PHE A 112 7.64 -22.84 -4.01
N TYR A 113 6.83 -22.07 -4.75
CA TYR A 113 5.42 -22.39 -4.93
C TYR A 113 5.20 -23.57 -5.88
N ALA A 114 6.07 -23.78 -6.88
CA ALA A 114 5.92 -24.83 -7.88
C ALA A 114 5.74 -26.26 -7.30
N ARG A 115 6.32 -26.55 -6.12
CA ARG A 115 6.32 -27.89 -5.50
C ARG A 115 5.29 -28.05 -4.37
N TRP A 116 4.56 -27.00 -4.00
CA TRP A 116 3.64 -27.03 -2.85
C TRP A 116 2.19 -27.23 -3.29
N SER A 117 1.41 -27.94 -2.47
CA SER A 117 -0.05 -28.03 -2.66
C SER A 117 -0.74 -26.71 -2.26
N ASP A 118 -1.93 -26.45 -2.80
CA ASP A 118 -2.69 -25.21 -2.57
C ASP A 118 -2.87 -24.88 -1.09
N SER A 119 -3.04 -25.90 -0.25
CA SER A 119 -3.16 -25.74 1.21
C SER A 119 -1.87 -25.27 1.87
N ARG A 120 -0.71 -25.76 1.40
CA ARG A 120 0.61 -25.32 1.91
C ARG A 120 0.93 -23.91 1.44
N ARG A 121 0.63 -23.57 0.18
CA ARG A 121 0.79 -22.21 -0.36
C ARG A 121 -0.01 -21.19 0.46
N ALA A 122 -1.30 -21.47 0.69
CA ALA A 122 -2.16 -20.59 1.49
C ALA A 122 -1.76 -20.49 2.98
N LEU A 123 -1.06 -21.50 3.53
CA LEU A 123 -0.51 -21.42 4.89
C LEU A 123 0.77 -20.57 4.93
N ALA A 124 1.65 -20.74 3.95
CA ALA A 124 2.89 -19.98 3.83
C ALA A 124 2.61 -18.48 3.65
N ASP A 125 1.66 -18.11 2.78
CA ASP A 125 1.26 -16.71 2.57
C ASP A 125 0.74 -16.07 3.87
N ARG A 126 -0.10 -16.80 4.61
CA ARG A 126 -0.62 -16.33 5.91
C ARG A 126 0.49 -16.20 6.94
N PHE A 127 1.42 -17.14 6.98
CA PHE A 127 2.56 -17.08 7.87
C PHE A 127 3.45 -15.87 7.54
N ALA A 128 3.75 -15.64 6.27
CA ALA A 128 4.51 -14.47 5.82
C ALA A 128 3.82 -13.16 6.21
N LEU A 129 2.51 -13.05 6.01
CA LEU A 129 1.78 -11.83 6.40
C LEU A 129 1.79 -11.61 7.92
N LEU A 130 1.51 -12.64 8.72
CA LEU A 130 1.29 -12.50 10.16
C LEU A 130 2.58 -12.50 10.99
N PHE A 131 3.60 -13.27 10.58
CA PHE A 131 4.83 -13.46 11.35
C PHE A 131 6.03 -12.74 10.77
N LEU A 132 5.98 -12.31 9.50
CA LEU A 132 7.08 -11.55 8.90
C LEU A 132 6.66 -10.09 8.67
N LEU A 133 5.62 -9.85 7.87
CA LEU A 133 5.23 -8.50 7.47
C LEU A 133 4.62 -7.71 8.63
N LEU A 134 3.62 -8.26 9.32
CA LEU A 134 2.91 -7.58 10.40
C LEU A 134 3.82 -7.13 11.56
N PRO A 135 4.66 -8.00 12.18
CA PRO A 135 5.53 -7.56 13.26
C PRO A 135 6.59 -6.57 12.78
N ALA A 136 7.12 -6.73 11.56
CA ALA A 136 8.06 -5.77 10.98
C ALA A 136 7.43 -4.37 10.81
N MET A 137 6.19 -4.31 10.29
CA MET A 137 5.48 -3.03 10.11
C MET A 137 5.04 -2.40 11.43
N ILE A 138 4.66 -3.19 12.43
CA ILE A 138 4.36 -2.70 13.79
C ILE A 138 5.63 -2.12 14.42
N TRP A 139 6.75 -2.84 14.33
CA TRP A 139 8.04 -2.37 14.84
C TRP A 139 8.47 -1.07 14.15
N ALA A 140 8.41 -1.03 12.81
CA ALA A 140 8.73 0.15 12.03
C ALA A 140 7.87 1.36 12.43
N SER A 141 6.55 1.15 12.61
CA SER A 141 5.63 2.19 13.08
C SER A 141 5.99 2.68 14.49
N TRP A 142 6.35 1.76 15.39
CA TRP A 142 6.71 2.09 16.76
C TRP A 142 7.96 2.98 16.83
N VAL A 143 8.96 2.67 16.01
CA VAL A 143 10.22 3.44 15.94
C VAL A 143 10.03 4.76 15.21
N SER A 144 9.22 4.80 14.14
CA SER A 144 9.05 6.01 13.33
C SER A 144 8.10 7.05 13.94
N LEU A 145 7.19 6.62 14.82
CA LEU A 145 6.21 7.48 15.49
C LEU A 145 6.84 8.63 16.30
N PRO A 146 7.74 8.40 17.27
CA PRO A 146 8.33 9.48 18.07
C PRO A 146 9.10 10.47 17.20
N GLU A 147 9.86 9.97 16.22
CA GLU A 147 10.59 10.78 15.23
C GLU A 147 9.63 11.68 14.44
N THR A 148 8.49 11.14 14.02
CA THR A 148 7.46 11.90 13.31
C THR A 148 6.87 12.99 14.19
N VAL A 149 6.47 12.66 15.43
CA VAL A 149 5.90 13.64 16.37
C VAL A 149 6.89 14.75 16.66
N SER A 150 8.16 14.42 16.84
CA SER A 150 9.23 15.40 17.03
C SER A 150 9.36 16.32 15.81
N ALA A 151 9.42 15.75 14.60
CA ALA A 151 9.53 16.50 13.35
C ALA A 151 8.38 17.49 13.14
N PHE A 152 7.14 17.10 13.50
CA PHE A 152 5.97 17.99 13.43
C PHE A 152 6.03 19.13 14.44
N ARG A 153 6.63 18.91 15.63
CA ARG A 153 6.77 19.96 16.65
C ARG A 153 7.74 21.06 16.23
N VAL A 154 8.81 20.69 15.53
CA VAL A 154 9.84 21.64 15.08
C VAL A 154 9.65 22.11 13.65
N LEU A 155 8.59 21.63 12.95
CA LEU A 155 8.35 21.87 11.53
C LEU A 155 9.62 21.66 10.69
N GLU A 156 10.20 20.47 10.83
CA GLU A 156 11.50 20.12 10.28
C GLU A 156 11.59 20.42 8.76
N ALA A 157 12.64 21.16 8.38
CA ALA A 157 12.96 21.47 7.00
C ALA A 157 13.98 20.47 6.44
N SER A 158 14.14 20.45 5.12
CA SER A 158 15.15 19.63 4.47
C SER A 158 16.55 19.88 5.03
N PRO A 159 17.40 18.85 5.17
CA PRO A 159 18.78 19.00 5.61
C PRO A 159 19.69 19.69 4.57
N SER A 160 19.20 19.95 3.36
CA SER A 160 19.97 20.65 2.32
C SER A 160 19.95 22.18 2.52
N VAL A 161 21.09 22.83 2.26
CA VAL A 161 21.22 24.29 2.38
C VAL A 161 20.35 24.98 1.32
N GLY A 162 19.36 25.77 1.75
CA GLY A 162 18.35 26.35 0.85
C GLY A 162 17.31 25.34 0.35
N GLY A 163 17.13 24.23 1.08
CA GLY A 163 16.20 23.16 0.78
C GLY A 163 14.73 23.49 1.05
N LEU A 164 13.85 22.59 0.60
CA LEU A 164 12.41 22.78 0.73
C LEU A 164 11.93 22.49 2.17
N PRO A 165 11.17 23.39 2.82
CA PRO A 165 10.54 23.10 4.11
C PRO A 165 9.47 22.01 3.95
N GLY A 166 9.18 21.28 5.03
CA GLY A 166 8.14 20.25 5.02
C GLY A 166 8.64 18.81 5.10
N TYR A 167 9.89 18.58 5.52
CA TYR A 167 10.43 17.23 5.73
C TYR A 167 9.61 16.42 6.76
N PHE A 168 8.99 17.11 7.72
CA PHE A 168 8.07 16.50 8.68
C PHE A 168 6.86 15.81 8.02
N LEU A 169 6.35 16.33 6.89
CA LEU A 169 5.25 15.71 6.14
C LEU A 169 5.69 14.36 5.56
N LEU A 170 6.94 14.26 5.13
CA LEU A 170 7.51 13.03 4.58
C LEU A 170 7.63 11.95 5.65
N LYS A 171 8.16 12.31 6.84
CA LYS A 171 8.20 11.43 8.02
C LYS A 171 6.79 10.99 8.43
N GLY A 172 5.83 11.91 8.39
CA GLY A 172 4.41 11.63 8.62
C GLY A 172 3.84 10.60 7.65
N ALA A 173 4.06 10.83 6.34
CA ALA A 173 3.61 9.92 5.29
C ALA A 173 4.24 8.51 5.42
N MET A 174 5.53 8.43 5.78
CA MET A 174 6.22 7.16 6.05
C MET A 174 5.56 6.39 7.20
N THR A 175 5.30 7.05 8.32
CA THR A 175 4.65 6.42 9.48
C THR A 175 3.22 5.98 9.16
N ALA A 176 2.45 6.82 8.45
CA ALA A 176 1.11 6.46 7.99
C ALA A 176 1.15 5.24 7.04
N PHE A 177 2.16 5.15 6.19
CA PHE A 177 2.38 4.01 5.31
C PHE A 177 2.63 2.71 6.10
N PHE A 178 3.53 2.71 7.08
CA PHE A 178 3.76 1.51 7.91
C PHE A 178 2.49 1.06 8.65
N MET A 179 1.72 2.00 9.19
CA MET A 179 0.43 1.68 9.83
C MET A 179 -0.57 1.10 8.85
N SER A 180 -0.64 1.65 7.64
CA SER A 180 -1.54 1.16 6.59
C SER A 180 -1.20 -0.26 6.15
N LEU A 181 0.09 -0.59 6.03
CA LEU A 181 0.54 -1.95 5.73
C LEU A 181 0.30 -2.91 6.89
N ALA A 182 0.56 -2.50 8.14
CA ALA A 182 0.28 -3.32 9.31
C ALA A 182 -1.22 -3.68 9.39
N LEU A 183 -2.10 -2.70 9.15
CA LEU A 183 -3.54 -2.93 9.10
C LEU A 183 -3.94 -3.87 7.95
N THR A 184 -3.36 -3.67 6.77
CA THR A 184 -3.65 -4.49 5.59
C THR A 184 -3.18 -5.94 5.78
N ALA A 185 -1.98 -6.13 6.32
CA ALA A 185 -1.42 -7.43 6.68
C ALA A 185 -2.28 -8.15 7.72
N LEU A 186 -2.81 -7.44 8.72
CA LEU A 186 -3.71 -8.01 9.73
C LEU A 186 -5.02 -8.49 9.08
N VAL A 187 -5.64 -7.65 8.26
CA VAL A 187 -6.93 -7.95 7.62
C VAL A 187 -6.80 -9.12 6.63
N LEU A 188 -5.74 -9.16 5.84
CA LEU A 188 -5.47 -10.23 4.89
C LEU A 188 -5.03 -11.52 5.59
N GLY A 189 -4.17 -11.44 6.61
CA GLY A 189 -3.67 -12.59 7.35
C GLY A 189 -4.76 -13.35 8.11
N LEU A 190 -5.77 -12.63 8.64
CA LEU A 190 -6.94 -13.24 9.29
C LEU A 190 -7.93 -13.88 8.30
N LYS A 191 -7.86 -13.52 7.02
CA LYS A 191 -8.74 -14.06 5.99
C LYS A 191 -8.17 -15.38 5.46
N ARG A 192 -9.00 -16.41 5.37
CA ARG A 192 -8.67 -17.58 4.54
C ARG A 192 -8.85 -17.20 3.08
N GLN A 193 -7.76 -16.81 2.40
CA GLN A 193 -7.77 -16.67 0.95
C GLN A 193 -7.46 -18.03 0.32
N PRO A 194 -8.33 -18.54 -0.57
CA PRO A 194 -7.96 -19.65 -1.45
C PRO A 194 -6.87 -19.17 -2.39
N TYR A 195 -5.79 -19.94 -2.49
CA TYR A 195 -4.77 -19.71 -3.51
C TYR A 195 -5.40 -19.92 -4.89
N SER A 196 -5.39 -18.89 -5.74
CA SER A 196 -5.82 -19.01 -7.14
C SER A 196 -4.57 -18.93 -8.01
N PRO A 197 -4.14 -20.03 -8.65
CA PRO A 197 -3.05 -19.93 -9.61
C PRO A 197 -3.52 -19.05 -10.78
N GLU A 198 -2.86 -17.91 -11.00
CA GLU A 198 -2.92 -17.30 -12.32
C GLU A 198 -2.32 -18.30 -13.30
N LYS A 199 -3.15 -18.77 -14.24
CA LYS A 199 -2.66 -19.55 -15.36
C LYS A 199 -1.98 -18.57 -16.33
N PRO A 200 -0.79 -18.94 -16.84
CA PRO A 200 -0.10 -18.13 -17.85
C PRO A 200 -0.93 -17.98 -19.13
#